data_AF-A0A0D0ALW0-F1
#
_entry.id   AF-A0A0D0ALW0-F1
#
_cell.length_a   1.000
_cell.length_b   1.000
_cell.length_c   1.000
_cell.angle_alpha   90.00
_cell.angle_beta   90.00
_cell.angle_gamma   90.00
#
_symmetry.space_group_name_H-M   'P 1'
#
loop_
_entity.id
_entity.type
_entity.pdbx_description
1 polymer ?
#
loop_
_entity_poly.entity_id
_entity_poly.type
_entity_poly.pdbx_seq_one_letter_code
_entity_poly.pdbx_strand_id
1 'polypeptide(L)' 'RWHEEELLVVEEMHQVLAFFEWKAVWWLSQASLRTNITPALSHGLSANAHKQASILTRLATKFTHLW' A
#
# COMPACT_ATOMS: atom_id res chain seq x y z
N ARG A 1 -2.10 25.36 20.49
CA ARG A 1 -3.33 24.62 20.13
C ARG A 1 -3.49 24.47 18.62
N TRP A 2 -3.93 25.48 17.84
CA TRP A 2 -4.14 25.31 16.39
C TRP A 2 -2.87 24.98 15.57
N HIS A 3 -1.72 25.55 15.94
CA HIS A 3 -0.45 25.30 15.25
C HIS A 3 0.08 23.86 15.45
N GLU A 4 -0.20 23.26 16.61
CA GLU A 4 0.18 21.87 16.90
C GLU A 4 -0.68 20.90 16.08
N GLU A 5 -1.97 21.20 15.95
CA GLU A 5 -2.90 20.41 15.13
C GLU A 5 -2.50 20.45 13.65
N GLU A 6 -2.10 21.60 13.12
CA GLU A 6 -1.60 21.72 11.74
C GLU A 6 -0.36 20.85 11.48
N LEU A 7 0.62 20.88 12.38
CA LEU A 7 1.83 20.06 12.30
C LEU A 7 1.51 18.55 12.38
N LEU A 8 0.57 18.18 13.25
CA LEU A 8 0.15 16.80 13.41
C LEU A 8 -0.49 16.25 12.14
N VAL A 9 -1.35 17.01 11.46
CA VAL A 9 -2.00 16.50 10.24
C VAL A 9 -0.98 16.30 9.10
N VAL A 10 0.04 17.17 8.99
CA VAL A 10 1.13 16.96 8.02
C VAL A 10 1.89 15.66 8.30
N GLU A 11 2.23 15.43 9.57
CA GLU A 11 2.93 14.21 9.99
C GLU A 11 2.08 12.96 9.77
N GLU A 12 0.78 13.01 10.09
CA GLU A 12 -0.15 11.91 9.81
C GLU A 12 -0.19 11.59 8.32
N MET A 13 -0.15 12.59 7.43
CA MET A 13 -0.11 12.34 5.99
C MET A 13 1.20 11.72 5.52
N HIS A 14 2.35 12.14 6.07
CA HIS A 14 3.61 11.45 5.81
C HIS A 14 3.55 9.98 6.24
N GLN A 15 2.97 9.68 7.40
CA GLN A 15 2.82 8.30 7.89
C GLN A 15 1.89 7.47 6.99
N VAL A 16 0.79 8.07 6.50
CA VAL A 16 -0.13 7.41 5.56
C VAL A 16 0.58 7.08 4.24
N LEU A 17 1.35 8.00 3.69
CA LEU A 17 2.12 7.78 2.46
C LEU A 17 3.16 6.66 2.66
N ALA A 18 3.95 6.73 3.73
CA ALA A 18 4.93 5.70 4.07
C ALA A 18 4.28 4.32 4.26
N PHE A 19 3.11 4.27 4.89
CA PHE A 19 2.34 3.04 5.04
C PHE A 19 1.89 2.48 3.69
N PHE A 20 1.37 3.30 2.77
CA PHE A 20 0.94 2.84 1.45
C PHE A 20 2.09 2.25 0.65
N GLU A 21 3.23 2.93 0.62
CA GLU A 21 4.43 2.46 -0.07
C GLU A 21 4.92 1.12 0.50
N TRP A 22 5.11 1.05 1.81
CA TRP A 22 5.51 -0.17 2.49
C TRP A 22 4.52 -1.31 2.24
N LYS A 23 3.22 -1.04 2.32
CA LYS A 23 2.20 -2.07 2.17
C LYS A 23 2.08 -2.57 0.73
N ALA A 24 2.34 -1.71 -0.26
CA ALA A 24 2.39 -2.12 -1.66
C ALA A 24 3.53 -3.12 -1.90
N VAL A 25 4.74 -2.85 -1.39
CA VAL A 25 5.88 -3.77 -1.45
C VAL A 25 5.58 -5.06 -0.69
N TRP A 26 4.95 -4.96 0.48
CA TRP A 26 4.53 -6.11 1.25
C TRP A 26 3.61 -7.01 0.41
N TRP A 27 2.60 -6.47 -0.27
CA TRP A 27 1.72 -7.28 -1.12
C TRP A 27 2.48 -8.03 -2.22
N LEU A 28 3.43 -7.37 -2.89
CA LEU A 28 4.27 -8.03 -3.90
C LEU A 28 5.08 -9.19 -3.32
N SER A 29 5.63 -9.01 -2.10
CA SER A 29 6.33 -10.10 -1.41
C SER A 29 5.43 -11.32 -1.11
N GLN A 30 4.12 -11.10 -0.94
CA GLN A 30 3.17 -12.19 -0.65
C GLN A 30 2.76 -12.99 -1.89
N ALA A 31 2.96 -12.46 -3.10
CA ALA A 31 2.50 -13.07 -4.35
C ALA A 31 3.05 -14.48 -4.60
N SER A 32 4.24 -14.79 -4.06
CA SER A 32 4.96 -16.05 -4.30
C SER A 32 5.19 -16.90 -3.05
N LEU A 33 4.71 -16.48 -1.87
CA LEU A 33 4.99 -17.19 -0.61
C LEU A 33 4.25 -18.51 -0.46
N ARG A 34 3.10 -18.68 -1.13
CA ARG A 34 2.32 -19.93 -1.07
C ARG A 34 2.71 -20.83 -2.22
N THR A 35 3.54 -21.83 -1.94
CA THR A 35 4.09 -22.75 -2.94
C THR A 35 3.36 -24.10 -3.01
N ASN A 36 2.63 -24.49 -1.96
CA ASN A 36 1.90 -25.77 -1.91
C ASN A 36 0.40 -25.60 -2.22
N ILE A 37 0.09 -25.04 -3.40
CA ILE A 37 -1.28 -24.75 -3.84
C ILE A 37 -1.45 -25.05 -5.33
N THR A 38 -2.70 -25.15 -5.78
CA THR A 38 -2.99 -25.37 -7.21
C THR A 38 -2.51 -24.18 -8.06
N PRO A 39 -2.10 -24.40 -9.32
CA PRO A 39 -1.67 -23.32 -10.21
C PRO A 39 -2.71 -22.21 -10.38
N ALA A 40 -3.99 -22.58 -10.47
CA ALA A 40 -5.09 -21.62 -10.57
C ALA A 40 -5.17 -20.71 -9.33
N LEU A 41 -5.04 -21.28 -8.13
CA LEU A 41 -5.03 -20.50 -6.88
C LEU A 41 -3.77 -19.63 -6.79
N SER A 42 -2.61 -20.15 -7.21
CA SER A 42 -1.36 -19.38 -7.26
C SER A 42 -1.49 -18.15 -8.16
N HIS A 43 -2.06 -18.31 -9.36
CA HIS A 43 -2.32 -17.20 -10.27
C HIS A 43 -3.29 -16.19 -9.67
N GLY A 44 -4.39 -16.65 -9.07
CA GLY A 44 -5.36 -15.77 -8.41
C GLY A 44 -4.75 -14.95 -7.26
N LEU A 45 -3.92 -15.57 -6.43
CA LEU A 45 -3.21 -14.89 -5.34
C LEU A 45 -2.20 -13.87 -5.85
N SER A 46 -1.41 -14.24 -6.87
CA SER A 46 -0.46 -13.32 -7.48
C SER A 46 -1.18 -12.13 -8.13
N ALA A 47 -2.24 -12.36 -8.89
CA ALA A 47 -3.04 -11.30 -9.51
C ALA A 47 -3.66 -10.37 -8.45
N ASN A 48 -4.20 -10.93 -7.36
CA ASN A 48 -4.75 -10.14 -6.27
C ASN A 48 -3.66 -9.31 -5.56
N ALA A 49 -2.50 -9.90 -5.27
CA ALA A 49 -1.38 -9.20 -4.66
C ALA A 49 -0.92 -8.00 -5.52
N HIS A 50 -0.74 -8.20 -6.83
CA HIS A 50 -0.39 -7.11 -7.75
C HIS A 50 -1.48 -6.04 -7.82
N LYS A 51 -2.76 -6.43 -7.82
CA LYS A 51 -3.88 -5.48 -7.79
C LYS A 51 -3.85 -4.62 -6.51
N GLN A 52 -3.64 -5.23 -5.35
CA GLN A 52 -3.58 -4.51 -4.07
C GLN A 52 -2.38 -3.56 -4.02
N ALA A 53 -1.21 -4.01 -4.48
CA ALA A 53 -0.03 -3.16 -4.59
C ALA A 53 -0.30 -1.94 -5.49
N SER A 54 -0.88 -2.15 -6.67
CA SER A 54 -1.23 -1.07 -7.60
C SER A 54 -2.22 -0.05 -7.00
N ILE A 55 -3.23 -0.51 -6.25
CA ILE A 55 -4.19 0.37 -5.59
C ILE A 55 -3.48 1.27 -4.57
N LEU A 56 -2.62 0.70 -3.72
CA LEU A 56 -1.89 1.43 -2.70
C LEU A 56 -0.93 2.45 -3.31
N THR A 57 -0.18 2.06 -4.34
CA THR A 57 0.69 3.01 -5.08
C THR A 57 -0.11 4.18 -5.66
N ARG A 58 -1.29 3.92 -6.25
CA ARG A 58 -2.15 4.98 -6.79
C ARG A 58 -2.74 5.88 -5.70
N LEU A 59 -3.06 5.32 -4.53
CA LEU A 59 -3.52 6.10 -3.39
C LEU A 59 -2.41 7.02 -2.87
N ALA A 60 -1.17 6.51 -2.75
CA ALA A 60 -0.02 7.32 -2.38
C ALA A 60 0.15 8.49 -3.36
N THR A 61 0.24 8.22 -4.67
CA THR A 61 0.35 9.28 -5.69
C THR A 61 -0.79 10.30 -5.58
N LYS A 62 -2.03 9.85 -5.43
CA LYS A 62 -3.18 10.73 -5.30
C LYS A 62 -3.08 11.62 -4.05
N PHE A 63 -2.66 11.06 -2.93
CA PHE A 63 -2.60 11.78 -1.65
C PHE A 63 -1.44 12.78 -1.64
N THR A 64 -0.29 12.43 -2.22
CA THR A 64 0.83 13.37 -2.42
C THR A 64 0.47 14.57 -3.30
N HIS A 65 -0.52 14.44 -4.20
CA HIS A 65 -1.01 15.55 -5.01
C HIS A 65 -2.12 16.36 -4.35
N LEU A 66 -2.83 15.79 -3.38
CA LEU A 66 -3.93 16.45 -2.67
C LEU A 66 -3.46 17.20 -1.42
N TRP A 67 -2.37 16.72 -0.82
CA TRP A 67 -1.71 17.31 0.34
C TRP A 67 -0.62 18.29 -0.11
#